data_AF-A0A2S3QMB0-F1
#
_entry.id   AF-A0A2S3QMB0-F1
#
_cell.length_a   1.000
_cell.length_b   1.000
_cell.length_c   1.000
_cell.angle_alpha   90.00
_cell.angle_beta   90.00
_cell.angle_gamma   90.00
#
_symmetry.space_group_name_H-M   'P 1'
#
loop_
_entity.id
_entity.type
_entity.pdbx_description
1 polymer ?
#
loop_
_entity_poly.entity_id
_entity_poly.type
_entity_poly.pdbx_seq_one_letter_code
_entity_poly.pdbx_strand_id
1 'polypeptide(L)'
;MQFLKSSIVFFITAQAIAFTGTECFQSSFDVSVKHKSAPFGLLNKTITISKKECEIEIAHNQYKYMNRNWLIDICRDPIHVKSTSNSVDVFRKEGECHATSNEFCDEYKTIKKIIEDDGLIFASGAKNSLNDDHGRVFCAKLLVEEYLNANTVFSRNGNYDYIMIRKPIARIPEDLKRKRSEFKPVVEKTEVKEDNGQEQPTIESSGDFQIDESAGPGTF
;
A
#
# COMPACT_ATOMS: atom_id res chain seq x y z
N MET A 1 54.62 -7.99 43.60
CA MET A 1 53.24 -8.35 43.21
C MET A 1 52.52 -7.08 42.76
N GLN A 2 52.30 -6.90 41.45
CA GLN A 2 51.42 -5.85 40.94
C GLN A 2 50.61 -6.46 39.79
N PHE A 3 49.40 -6.92 40.11
CA PHE A 3 48.44 -7.36 39.12
C PHE A 3 47.67 -6.14 38.62
N LEU A 4 47.91 -5.76 37.37
CA LEU A 4 47.15 -4.74 36.67
C LEU A 4 45.70 -5.23 36.51
N LYS A 5 44.77 -4.56 37.20
CA LYS A 5 43.32 -4.75 37.06
C LYS A 5 42.89 -4.14 35.72
N SER A 6 42.96 -4.93 34.64
CA SER A 6 42.38 -4.52 33.35
C SER A 6 40.88 -4.79 33.37
N SER A 7 40.08 -3.72 33.41
CA SER A 7 38.63 -3.79 33.31
C SER A 7 38.27 -3.91 31.82
N ILE A 8 37.99 -5.14 31.36
CA ILE A 8 37.53 -5.39 30.00
C ILE A 8 36.06 -4.94 29.92
N VAL A 9 35.83 -3.76 29.36
CA VAL A 9 34.49 -3.29 28.98
C VAL A 9 34.08 -4.04 27.70
N PHE A 10 33.26 -5.08 27.85
CA PHE A 10 32.59 -5.72 26.71
C PHE A 10 31.57 -4.74 26.13
N PHE A 11 31.92 -4.08 25.03
CA PHE A 11 30.95 -3.42 24.17
C PHE A 11 30.15 -4.48 23.42
N ILE A 12 28.99 -4.85 23.96
CA ILE A 12 28.00 -5.64 23.22
C ILE A 12 27.36 -4.69 22.21
N THR A 13 27.84 -4.71 20.97
CA THR A 13 27.11 -4.09 19.86
C THR A 13 25.84 -4.91 19.63
N ALA A 14 24.70 -4.41 20.08
CA ALA A 14 23.41 -4.97 19.75
C ALA A 14 23.20 -4.83 18.23
N GLN A 15 23.48 -5.90 17.49
CA GLN A 15 23.09 -5.96 16.09
C GLN A 15 21.57 -6.03 16.06
N ALA A 16 20.93 -5.06 15.41
CA ALA A 16 19.49 -5.08 15.19
C ALA A 16 19.18 -6.25 14.23
N ILE A 17 18.78 -7.38 14.80
CA ILE A 17 18.33 -8.54 14.04
C ILE A 17 16.97 -8.17 13.43
N ALA A 18 16.80 -8.42 12.14
CA ALA A 18 15.54 -8.24 11.47
C ALA A 18 14.48 -9.19 12.05
N PHE A 19 13.25 -8.71 12.25
CA PHE A 19 12.18 -9.56 12.74
C PHE A 19 11.88 -10.70 11.75
N THR A 20 11.42 -11.86 12.25
CA THR A 20 10.97 -12.96 11.38
C THR A 20 9.46 -12.88 11.10
N GLY A 21 9.00 -13.61 10.09
CA GLY A 21 7.56 -13.65 9.79
C GLY A 21 6.73 -14.21 10.95
N THR A 22 7.25 -15.23 11.64
CA THR A 22 6.62 -15.77 12.85
C THR A 22 6.61 -14.75 13.99
N GLU A 23 7.69 -13.99 14.18
CA GLU A 23 7.75 -12.91 15.19
C GLU A 23 6.73 -11.81 14.88
N CYS A 24 6.61 -11.39 13.62
CA CYS A 24 5.60 -10.45 13.17
C CYS A 24 4.19 -10.94 13.50
N PHE A 25 3.87 -12.20 13.18
CA PHE A 25 2.58 -12.81 13.52
C PHE A 25 2.33 -12.89 15.03
N GLN A 26 3.34 -13.20 15.85
CA GLN A 26 3.16 -13.36 17.31
C GLN A 26 3.19 -12.04 18.09
N SER A 27 3.78 -10.99 17.51
CA SER A 27 3.90 -9.69 18.16
C SER A 27 2.55 -9.02 18.38
N SER A 28 2.46 -8.18 19.42
CA SER A 28 1.36 -7.23 19.61
C SER A 28 1.93 -5.83 19.67
N PHE A 29 1.31 -4.90 18.95
CA PHE A 29 1.79 -3.53 18.88
C PHE A 29 0.70 -2.55 18.48
N ASP A 30 0.91 -1.29 18.84
CA ASP A 30 0.12 -0.15 18.38
C ASP A 30 1.06 0.82 17.68
N VAL A 31 0.69 1.34 16.51
CA VAL A 31 1.46 2.35 15.79
C VAL A 31 0.53 3.42 15.22
N SER A 32 0.94 4.69 15.30
CA SER A 32 0.19 5.82 14.75
C SER A 32 1.13 6.69 13.93
N VAL A 33 0.87 6.79 12.63
CA VAL A 33 1.64 7.60 11.68
C VAL A 33 0.82 8.82 11.29
N LYS A 34 1.40 10.01 11.46
CA LYS A 34 0.76 11.30 11.18
C LYS A 34 1.58 12.05 10.16
N HIS A 35 0.94 12.53 9.10
CA HIS A 35 1.61 13.36 8.10
C HIS A 35 0.65 14.40 7.52
N LYS A 36 1.25 15.42 6.89
CA LYS A 36 0.52 16.48 6.20
C LYS A 36 0.05 16.00 4.82
N SER A 37 -1.13 16.45 4.39
CA SER A 37 -1.72 16.14 3.09
C SER A 37 -2.10 17.39 2.30
N ALA A 38 -2.21 17.24 0.98
CA ALA A 38 -2.57 18.31 0.04
C ALA A 38 -4.04 18.77 0.20
N PRO A 39 -4.39 19.98 -0.31
CA PRO A 39 -3.48 21.02 -0.82
C PRO A 39 -2.84 21.85 0.32
N PHE A 40 -1.58 22.26 0.12
CA PHE A 40 -0.78 23.11 1.03
C PHE A 40 -0.35 22.54 2.38
N GLY A 41 -0.56 21.24 2.66
CA GLY A 41 -0.13 20.66 3.94
C GLY A 41 -0.89 21.21 5.15
N LEU A 42 -2.05 21.83 4.92
CA LEU A 42 -2.92 22.38 5.95
C LEU A 42 -3.70 21.29 6.69
N LEU A 43 -3.68 20.08 6.15
CA LEU A 43 -4.55 18.99 6.54
C LEU A 43 -3.67 17.85 7.02
N ASN A 44 -4.06 17.22 8.13
CA ASN A 44 -3.33 16.09 8.68
C ASN A 44 -4.13 14.83 8.41
N LYS A 45 -3.44 13.82 7.90
CA LYS A 45 -3.93 12.45 7.88
C LYS A 45 -3.27 11.68 9.01
N THR A 46 -4.02 10.76 9.60
CA THR A 46 -3.50 9.83 10.60
C THR A 46 -3.95 8.43 10.25
N ILE A 47 -3.00 7.51 10.17
CA ILE A 47 -3.26 6.07 10.18
C ILE A 47 -2.84 5.52 11.54
N THR A 48 -3.71 4.71 12.14
CA THR A 48 -3.43 3.96 13.37
C THR A 48 -3.62 2.49 13.07
N ILE A 49 -2.65 1.67 13.42
CA ILE A 49 -2.71 0.22 13.31
C ILE A 49 -2.50 -0.38 14.69
N SER A 50 -3.46 -1.17 15.15
CA SER A 50 -3.36 -1.97 16.38
C SER A 50 -3.36 -3.44 15.99
N LYS A 51 -2.36 -4.18 16.43
CA LYS A 51 -2.28 -5.62 16.26
C LYS A 51 -2.29 -6.29 17.62
N LYS A 52 -3.26 -7.18 17.83
CA LYS A 52 -3.39 -8.01 19.03
C LYS A 52 -3.63 -9.44 18.62
N GLU A 53 -2.61 -10.28 18.77
CA GLU A 53 -2.64 -11.66 18.30
C GLU A 53 -3.09 -11.76 16.82
N CYS A 54 -4.30 -12.27 16.57
CA CYS A 54 -4.92 -12.47 15.25
C CYS A 54 -5.73 -11.27 14.76
N GLU A 55 -6.01 -10.29 15.62
CA GLU A 55 -6.81 -9.13 15.26
C GLU A 55 -5.90 -7.98 14.84
N ILE A 56 -6.17 -7.44 13.65
CA ILE A 56 -5.53 -6.24 13.12
C ILE A 56 -6.63 -5.19 12.92
N GLU A 57 -6.57 -4.14 13.71
CA GLU A 57 -7.41 -2.96 13.56
C GLU A 57 -6.64 -1.87 12.82
N ILE A 58 -7.27 -1.29 11.80
CA ILE A 58 -6.71 -0.22 10.98
C ILE A 58 -7.71 0.93 10.98
N ALA A 59 -7.35 2.02 11.63
CA ALA A 59 -8.11 3.25 11.62
C ALA A 59 -7.41 4.30 10.76
N HIS A 60 -8.13 4.92 9.84
CA HIS A 60 -7.65 6.00 9.01
C HIS A 60 -8.54 7.23 9.21
N ASN A 61 -7.94 8.29 9.75
CA ASN A 61 -8.59 9.57 9.94
C ASN A 61 -8.12 10.52 8.85
N GLN A 62 -9.01 10.80 7.91
CA GLN A 62 -8.83 11.80 6.87
C GLN A 62 -9.81 12.95 7.16
N TYR A 63 -9.31 14.09 7.64
CA TYR A 63 -10.12 15.22 8.11
C TYR A 63 -11.08 14.87 9.27
N LYS A 64 -11.78 15.88 9.80
CA LYS A 64 -12.70 15.72 10.94
C LYS A 64 -13.86 14.73 10.71
N TYR A 65 -14.20 14.40 9.46
CA TYR A 65 -15.44 13.68 9.12
C TYR A 65 -15.27 12.42 8.25
N MET A 66 -14.09 12.14 7.67
CA MET A 66 -13.87 10.92 6.88
C MET A 66 -12.99 9.95 7.65
N ASN A 67 -13.56 9.42 8.73
CA ASN A 67 -12.95 8.36 9.51
C ASN A 67 -13.35 7.01 8.92
N ARG A 68 -12.35 6.17 8.69
CA ARG A 68 -12.55 4.77 8.34
C ARG A 68 -11.91 3.88 9.39
N ASN A 69 -12.56 2.78 9.69
CA ASN A 69 -12.00 1.77 10.58
C ASN A 69 -12.29 0.37 10.06
N TRP A 70 -11.28 -0.48 10.08
CA TRP A 70 -11.36 -1.87 9.66
C TRP A 70 -10.85 -2.78 10.76
N LEU A 71 -11.56 -3.87 10.99
CA LEU A 71 -11.14 -4.97 11.85
C LEU A 71 -10.97 -6.23 11.01
N ILE A 72 -9.77 -6.79 11.03
CA ILE A 72 -9.39 -7.97 10.25
C ILE A 72 -8.96 -9.06 11.24
N ASP A 73 -9.64 -10.20 11.22
CA ASP A 73 -9.26 -11.38 12.01
C ASP A 73 -8.56 -12.39 11.09
N ILE A 74 -7.23 -12.38 11.09
CA ILE A 74 -6.43 -13.17 10.15
C ILE A 74 -6.41 -14.68 10.47
N CYS A 75 -7.02 -15.10 11.58
CA CYS A 75 -7.06 -16.49 12.02
C CYS A 75 -8.44 -17.15 11.81
N ARG A 76 -9.40 -16.45 11.18
CA ARG A 76 -10.75 -16.97 10.96
C ARG A 76 -11.10 -17.08 9.48
N ASP A 77 -11.83 -18.15 9.19
CA ASP A 77 -12.56 -18.36 7.95
C ASP A 77 -14.04 -17.98 8.08
N PRO A 78 -14.69 -17.54 6.99
CA PRO A 78 -14.11 -17.25 5.68
C PRO A 78 -13.28 -15.96 5.69
N ILE A 79 -12.44 -15.75 4.67
CA ILE A 79 -11.67 -14.50 4.53
C ILE A 79 -12.62 -13.31 4.41
N HIS A 80 -12.47 -12.33 5.31
CA HIS A 80 -13.37 -11.19 5.38
C HIS A 80 -12.70 -9.94 5.94
N VAL A 81 -13.34 -8.79 5.70
CA VAL A 81 -13.01 -7.50 6.30
C VAL A 81 -14.25 -6.97 6.98
N LYS A 82 -14.13 -6.51 8.23
CA LYS A 82 -15.21 -5.79 8.92
C LYS A 82 -14.93 -4.29 8.87
N SER A 83 -15.80 -3.50 8.26
CA SER A 83 -15.75 -2.04 8.39
C SER A 83 -16.59 -1.63 9.60
N THR A 84 -16.05 -0.74 10.43
CA THR A 84 -16.68 -0.27 11.68
C THR A 84 -16.86 1.25 11.70
N SER A 85 -16.84 1.87 10.52
CA SER A 85 -16.80 3.33 10.37
C SER A 85 -18.09 4.03 10.83
N ASN A 86 -19.26 3.42 10.58
CA ASN A 86 -20.57 3.93 11.00
C ASN A 86 -21.46 2.77 11.51
N SER A 87 -21.64 1.77 10.65
CA SER A 87 -22.23 0.46 10.91
C SER A 87 -21.15 -0.62 10.87
N VAL A 88 -21.44 -1.79 11.45
CA VAL A 88 -20.59 -2.97 11.30
C VAL A 88 -20.99 -3.66 10.00
N ASP A 89 -20.23 -3.43 8.95
CA ASP A 89 -20.41 -4.05 7.64
C ASP A 89 -19.34 -5.14 7.44
N VAL A 90 -19.74 -6.31 6.92
CA VAL A 90 -18.84 -7.46 6.76
C VAL A 90 -18.75 -7.85 5.29
N PHE A 91 -17.59 -7.61 4.70
CA PHE A 91 -17.30 -7.95 3.32
C PHE A 91 -16.54 -9.28 3.27
N ARG A 92 -17.09 -10.27 2.57
CA ARG A 92 -16.47 -11.61 2.45
C ARG A 92 -15.79 -11.76 1.09
N LYS A 93 -14.67 -12.47 1.06
CA LYS A 93 -14.00 -12.79 -0.20
C LYS A 93 -14.76 -13.88 -0.95
N GLU A 94 -15.23 -13.57 -2.15
CA GLU A 94 -15.92 -14.51 -3.04
C GLU A 94 -15.00 -15.09 -4.13
N GLY A 95 -13.92 -14.39 -4.45
CA GLY A 95 -12.99 -14.75 -5.51
C GLY A 95 -11.74 -13.87 -5.50
N GLU A 96 -10.85 -14.10 -6.47
CA GLU A 96 -9.63 -13.32 -6.60
C GLU A 96 -9.90 -11.93 -7.17
N CYS A 97 -9.31 -10.90 -6.55
CA CYS A 97 -9.55 -9.50 -6.92
C CYS A 97 -9.01 -9.08 -8.30
N HIS A 98 -8.26 -9.96 -8.97
CA HIS A 98 -7.88 -9.80 -10.38
C HIS A 98 -8.97 -10.24 -11.35
N ALA A 99 -9.85 -11.15 -10.92
CA ALA A 99 -10.92 -11.73 -11.74
C ALA A 99 -12.29 -11.13 -11.42
N THR A 100 -12.50 -10.65 -10.19
CA THR A 100 -13.78 -10.11 -9.72
C THR A 100 -13.63 -8.69 -9.19
N SER A 101 -14.60 -7.82 -9.51
CA SER A 101 -14.77 -6.53 -8.86
C SER A 101 -15.97 -6.62 -7.91
N ASN A 102 -15.71 -6.65 -6.61
CA ASN A 102 -16.72 -6.67 -5.56
C ASN A 102 -16.29 -5.79 -4.37
N GLU A 103 -17.20 -5.55 -3.44
CA GLU A 103 -17.00 -4.67 -2.29
C GLU A 103 -15.79 -5.10 -1.44
N PHE A 104 -15.59 -6.41 -1.25
CA PHE A 104 -14.41 -6.93 -0.56
C PHE A 104 -13.11 -6.46 -1.23
N CYS A 105 -13.03 -6.56 -2.56
CA CYS A 105 -11.85 -6.16 -3.30
C CYS A 105 -11.60 -4.65 -3.28
N ASP A 106 -12.66 -3.84 -3.23
CA ASP A 106 -12.55 -2.39 -3.11
C ASP A 106 -12.06 -1.98 -1.71
N GLU A 107 -12.55 -2.64 -0.66
CA GLU A 107 -12.05 -2.48 0.70
C GLU A 107 -10.59 -2.93 0.83
N TYR A 108 -10.22 -4.09 0.28
CA TYR A 108 -8.83 -4.55 0.28
C TYR A 108 -7.89 -3.57 -0.43
N LYS A 109 -8.25 -3.10 -1.64
CA LYS A 109 -7.45 -2.10 -2.38
C LYS A 109 -7.30 -0.81 -1.58
N THR A 110 -8.37 -0.37 -0.92
CA THR A 110 -8.37 0.82 -0.06
C THR A 110 -7.44 0.65 1.13
N ILE A 111 -7.57 -0.45 1.88
CA ILE A 111 -6.71 -0.76 3.04
C ILE A 111 -5.25 -0.82 2.61
N LYS A 112 -4.95 -1.56 1.54
CA LYS A 112 -3.60 -1.68 0.99
C LYS A 112 -3.01 -0.32 0.67
N LYS A 113 -3.75 0.51 -0.07
CA LYS A 113 -3.32 1.86 -0.45
C LYS A 113 -3.05 2.71 0.78
N ILE A 114 -3.90 2.67 1.80
CA ILE A 114 -3.71 3.47 3.02
C ILE A 114 -2.47 3.02 3.80
N ILE A 115 -2.27 1.70 3.98
CA ILE A 115 -1.06 1.18 4.63
C ILE A 115 0.20 1.58 3.87
N GLU A 116 0.18 1.49 2.54
CA GLU A 116 1.35 1.82 1.70
C GLU A 116 1.60 3.34 1.65
N ASP A 117 0.61 4.12 1.24
CA ASP A 117 0.76 5.54 0.93
C ASP A 117 0.81 6.42 2.19
N ASP A 118 -0.06 6.18 3.17
CA ASP A 118 -0.18 7.03 4.36
C ASP A 118 0.56 6.41 5.58
N GLY A 119 0.85 5.10 5.53
CA GLY A 119 1.63 4.36 6.54
C GLY A 119 3.12 4.24 6.19
N LEU A 120 3.48 3.35 5.28
CA LEU A 120 4.87 2.96 5.00
C LEU A 120 5.74 4.12 4.52
N ILE A 121 5.19 5.00 3.69
CA ILE A 121 5.95 6.17 3.16
C ILE A 121 6.36 7.12 4.29
N PHE A 122 5.52 7.29 5.31
CA PHE A 122 5.69 8.30 6.35
C PHE A 122 6.14 7.74 7.71
N ALA A 123 6.13 6.42 7.90
CA ALA A 123 6.57 5.78 9.12
C ALA A 123 8.08 5.92 9.33
N SER A 124 8.49 6.17 10.57
CA SER A 124 9.89 6.40 10.94
C SER A 124 10.61 5.12 11.42
N GLY A 125 11.94 5.14 11.38
CA GLY A 125 12.79 4.05 11.86
C GLY A 125 13.02 2.92 10.84
N ALA A 126 13.57 1.80 11.29
CA ALA A 126 13.98 0.71 10.42
C ALA A 126 12.80 -0.20 10.05
N LYS A 127 12.65 -0.47 8.75
CA LYS A 127 11.62 -1.37 8.19
C LYS A 127 11.62 -2.78 8.80
N ASN A 128 12.78 -3.27 9.23
CA ASN A 128 12.92 -4.65 9.71
C ASN A 128 12.91 -4.75 11.24
N SER A 129 12.50 -3.70 11.95
CA SER A 129 12.50 -3.62 13.41
C SER A 129 11.08 -3.40 13.93
N LEU A 130 10.55 -4.34 14.73
CA LEU A 130 9.23 -4.18 15.36
C LEU A 130 9.21 -3.10 16.47
N ASN A 131 10.39 -2.61 16.88
CA ASN A 131 10.48 -1.48 17.81
C ASN A 131 10.21 -0.14 17.10
N ASP A 132 10.41 -0.10 15.78
CA ASP A 132 10.23 1.11 14.97
C ASP A 132 8.81 1.16 14.39
N ASP A 133 8.32 2.36 14.12
CA ASP A 133 6.99 2.56 13.51
C ASP A 133 6.95 1.91 12.12
N HIS A 134 8.00 2.09 11.32
CA HIS A 134 8.07 1.52 9.97
C HIS A 134 7.98 0.00 10.00
N GLY A 135 8.72 -0.67 10.88
CA GLY A 135 8.65 -2.13 10.95
C GLY A 135 7.32 -2.68 11.44
N ARG A 136 6.64 -1.97 12.36
CA ARG A 136 5.25 -2.31 12.77
C ARG A 136 4.25 -2.18 11.62
N VAL A 137 4.28 -1.07 10.89
CA VAL A 137 3.42 -0.88 9.71
C VAL A 137 3.75 -1.91 8.63
N PHE A 138 5.03 -2.21 8.41
CA PHE A 138 5.46 -3.22 7.44
C PHE A 138 5.01 -4.64 7.83
N CYS A 139 5.13 -5.01 9.11
CA CYS A 139 4.61 -6.27 9.61
C CYS A 139 3.09 -6.39 9.38
N ALA A 140 2.31 -5.36 9.75
CA ALA A 140 0.87 -5.35 9.51
C ALA A 140 0.53 -5.52 8.02
N LYS A 141 1.26 -4.82 7.14
CA LYS A 141 1.10 -4.93 5.68
C LYS A 141 1.27 -6.37 5.19
N LEU A 142 2.31 -7.07 5.66
CA LEU A 142 2.58 -8.46 5.26
C LEU A 142 1.44 -9.40 5.67
N LEU A 143 0.97 -9.30 6.91
CA LEU A 143 -0.10 -10.15 7.42
C LEU A 143 -1.43 -9.90 6.69
N VAL A 144 -1.75 -8.63 6.45
CA VAL A 144 -2.96 -8.23 5.71
C VAL A 144 -2.89 -8.70 4.26
N GLU A 145 -1.75 -8.56 3.59
CA GLU A 145 -1.59 -9.06 2.21
C GLU A 145 -1.68 -10.58 2.15
N GLU A 146 -1.06 -11.33 3.06
CA GLU A 146 -1.15 -12.79 3.07
C GLU A 146 -2.58 -13.27 3.36
N TYR A 147 -3.30 -12.64 4.29
CA TYR A 147 -4.69 -13.03 4.59
C TYR A 147 -5.66 -12.64 3.46
N LEU A 148 -5.71 -11.37 3.07
CA LEU A 148 -6.74 -10.86 2.15
C LEU A 148 -6.44 -11.18 0.68
N ASN A 149 -5.16 -11.23 0.29
CA ASN A 149 -4.78 -11.48 -1.09
C ASN A 149 -4.39 -12.94 -1.32
N ALA A 150 -3.47 -13.49 -0.53
CA ALA A 150 -2.96 -14.85 -0.76
C ALA A 150 -3.84 -15.98 -0.20
N ASN A 151 -4.92 -15.63 0.50
CA ASN A 151 -5.85 -16.56 1.15
C ASN A 151 -5.23 -17.39 2.28
N THR A 152 -4.23 -16.83 2.97
CA THR A 152 -3.54 -17.51 4.07
C THR A 152 -4.25 -17.25 5.38
N VAL A 153 -4.85 -18.29 5.97
CA VAL A 153 -5.40 -18.24 7.34
C VAL A 153 -4.32 -18.62 8.35
N PHE A 154 -4.10 -17.75 9.33
CA PHE A 154 -3.05 -17.95 10.32
C PHE A 154 -3.53 -18.82 11.49
N SER A 155 -2.58 -19.44 12.16
CA SER A 155 -2.76 -20.34 13.29
C SER A 155 -1.68 -20.05 14.32
N ARG A 156 -2.03 -20.15 15.61
CA ARG A 156 -1.11 -19.79 16.70
C ARG A 156 0.23 -20.54 16.70
N ASN A 157 0.25 -21.76 16.16
CA ASN A 157 1.42 -22.63 16.15
C ASN A 157 2.10 -22.72 14.78
N GLY A 158 1.73 -21.88 13.81
CA GLY A 158 2.32 -21.88 12.48
C GLY A 158 3.69 -21.20 12.43
N ASN A 159 4.55 -21.67 11.52
CA ASN A 159 5.74 -20.92 11.11
C ASN A 159 5.40 -20.08 9.88
N TYR A 160 5.64 -18.78 9.99
CA TYR A 160 5.32 -17.79 8.95
C TYR A 160 6.56 -17.09 8.41
N ASP A 161 7.76 -17.62 8.63
CA ASP A 161 9.01 -16.94 8.23
C ASP A 161 9.10 -16.73 6.71
N TYR A 162 8.38 -17.54 5.93
CA TYR A 162 8.27 -17.39 4.48
C TYR A 162 7.68 -16.05 4.04
N ILE A 163 6.86 -15.36 4.87
CA ILE A 163 6.28 -14.05 4.50
C ILE A 163 7.35 -12.95 4.39
N MET A 164 8.51 -13.16 5.02
CA MET A 164 9.67 -12.26 4.94
C MET A 164 10.59 -12.60 3.76
N ILE A 165 10.45 -13.79 3.16
CA ILE A 165 11.26 -14.21 2.02
C ILE A 165 10.66 -13.58 0.77
N ARG A 166 11.39 -12.65 0.13
CA ARG A 166 11.00 -12.12 -1.18
C ARG A 166 10.81 -13.30 -2.12
N LYS A 167 9.58 -13.49 -2.64
CA LYS A 167 9.37 -14.38 -3.78
C LYS A 167 10.38 -13.98 -4.86
N PRO A 168 11.25 -14.88 -5.33
CA PRO A 168 12.22 -14.53 -6.34
C PRO A 168 11.45 -13.92 -7.51
N ILE A 169 11.83 -12.72 -7.94
CA ILE A 169 11.30 -12.13 -9.17
C ILE A 169 11.58 -13.17 -10.23
N ALA A 170 10.53 -13.80 -10.77
CA ALA A 170 10.68 -14.76 -11.85
C ALA A 170 11.50 -14.05 -12.92
N ARG A 171 12.73 -14.53 -13.15
CA ARG A 171 13.57 -13.98 -14.22
C ARG A 171 12.75 -14.14 -15.48
N ILE A 172 12.35 -13.02 -16.09
CA ILE A 172 11.67 -13.05 -17.37
C ILE A 172 12.59 -13.83 -18.31
N PRO A 173 12.15 -14.98 -18.85
CA PRO A 173 12.92 -15.74 -19.82
C PRO A 173 13.43 -14.82 -20.93
N GLU A 174 14.72 -14.93 -21.30
CA GLU A 174 15.36 -13.99 -22.23
C GLU A 174 14.67 -13.97 -23.61
N ASP A 175 14.00 -15.05 -24.00
CA ASP A 175 13.16 -15.15 -25.19
C ASP A 175 11.95 -14.21 -25.15
N LEU A 176 11.34 -13.99 -23.99
CA LEU A 176 10.24 -13.03 -23.82
C LEU A 176 10.73 -11.58 -23.84
N LYS A 177 11.93 -11.30 -23.31
CA LYS A 177 12.55 -9.98 -23.44
C LYS A 177 12.88 -9.66 -24.90
N ARG A 178 13.40 -10.64 -25.64
CA ARG A 178 13.75 -10.49 -27.06
C ARG A 178 12.53 -10.23 -27.94
N LYS A 179 11.44 -10.99 -27.75
CA LYS A 179 10.17 -10.74 -28.46
C LYS A 179 9.63 -9.33 -28.20
N ARG A 180 9.74 -8.82 -26.97
CA ARG A 180 9.32 -7.44 -26.67
C ARG A 180 10.17 -6.37 -27.37
N SER A 181 11.45 -6.62 -27.60
CA SER A 181 12.31 -5.70 -28.35
C SER A 181 12.05 -5.72 -29.87
N GLU A 182 11.50 -6.81 -30.40
CA GLU A 182 11.14 -6.95 -31.81
C GLU A 182 9.81 -6.23 -32.14
N PHE A 183 8.93 -6.03 -31.16
CA PHE A 183 7.68 -5.27 -31.28
C PHE A 183 7.83 -3.77 -30.91
N LYS A 184 8.94 -3.12 -31.27
CA LYS A 184 8.93 -1.65 -31.25
C LYS A 184 8.01 -1.16 -32.38
N PRO A 185 6.93 -0.42 -32.10
CA PRO A 185 6.12 0.17 -33.15
C PRO A 185 7.01 1.12 -33.94
N VAL A 186 6.96 1.00 -35.26
CA VAL A 186 7.56 1.95 -36.19
C VAL A 186 6.96 3.31 -35.85
N VAL A 187 7.76 4.18 -35.24
CA VAL A 187 7.42 5.60 -35.14
C VAL A 187 7.51 6.12 -36.57
N GLU A 188 6.37 6.18 -37.24
CA GLU A 188 6.21 6.81 -38.54
C GLU A 188 6.60 8.28 -38.39
N LYS A 189 7.79 8.62 -38.91
CA LYS A 189 8.23 10.01 -39.03
C LYS A 189 7.43 10.64 -40.15
N THR A 190 6.34 11.31 -39.82
CA THR A 190 5.72 12.27 -40.74
C THR A 190 6.61 13.51 -40.79
N GLU A 191 7.38 13.65 -41.86
CA GLU A 191 8.02 14.91 -42.23
C GLU A 191 6.93 15.91 -42.60
N VAL A 192 6.75 16.95 -41.78
CA VAL A 192 5.95 18.12 -42.16
C VAL A 192 6.87 19.03 -42.98
N LYS A 193 6.62 19.08 -44.30
CA LYS A 193 7.05 20.19 -45.16
C LYS A 193 6.07 21.34 -44.99
N GLU A 194 6.59 22.51 -44.63
CA GLU A 194 5.92 23.80 -44.88
C GLU A 194 5.98 24.10 -46.40
N ASP A 195 4.83 24.31 -47.05
CA ASP A 195 4.59 25.49 -47.91
C ASP A 195 3.11 25.60 -48.34
N ASN A 196 2.62 26.84 -48.23
CA ASN A 196 1.47 27.55 -48.83
C ASN A 196 0.24 26.83 -49.44
N GLY A 197 -0.94 27.30 -48.99
CA GLY A 197 -1.93 27.92 -49.91
C GLY A 197 -3.18 27.11 -50.29
N GLN A 198 -4.30 27.46 -49.62
CA GLN A 198 -5.71 27.50 -50.09
C GLN A 198 -6.22 26.53 -51.17
N GLU A 199 -7.16 25.65 -50.81
CA GLU A 199 -8.58 25.70 -51.25
C GLU A 199 -9.45 24.65 -50.51
N GLN A 200 -10.66 25.07 -50.13
CA GLN A 200 -11.78 24.33 -49.48
C GLN A 200 -12.94 24.32 -50.53
N PRO A 201 -13.93 23.38 -50.59
CA PRO A 201 -14.81 22.84 -49.52
C PRO A 201 -15.23 21.35 -49.71
N THR A 202 -16.02 20.63 -48.89
CA THR A 202 -17.27 20.81 -48.09
C THR A 202 -17.38 19.62 -47.09
N ILE A 203 -17.62 19.78 -45.77
CA ILE A 203 -18.91 19.80 -44.99
C ILE A 203 -19.71 18.47 -45.12
N GLU A 204 -20.10 17.69 -44.09
CA GLU A 204 -20.78 17.97 -42.79
C GLU A 204 -20.70 16.73 -41.83
N SER A 205 -20.49 16.85 -40.51
CA SER A 205 -21.50 16.76 -39.41
C SER A 205 -20.92 15.83 -38.31
N SER A 206 -20.99 16.01 -36.99
CA SER A 206 -21.67 16.92 -36.05
C SER A 206 -21.01 16.77 -34.65
N GLY A 207 -21.10 17.81 -33.80
CA GLY A 207 -20.96 17.70 -32.34
C GLY A 207 -20.03 18.71 -31.66
N ASP A 208 -20.43 19.98 -31.61
CA ASP A 208 -19.73 21.10 -30.98
C ASP A 208 -19.97 21.14 -29.45
N PHE A 209 -18.91 21.38 -28.66
CA PHE A 209 -18.98 21.73 -27.23
C PHE A 209 -18.16 23.01 -27.04
N GLN A 210 -18.84 24.15 -26.86
CA GLN A 210 -18.21 25.44 -26.55
C GLN A 210 -18.25 25.69 -25.04
N ILE A 211 -17.10 26.08 -24.49
CA ILE A 211 -16.92 26.52 -23.11
C ILE A 211 -17.15 28.04 -23.09
N ASP A 212 -18.09 28.49 -22.27
CA ASP A 212 -18.39 29.90 -22.03
C ASP A 212 -17.36 30.52 -21.06
N GLU A 213 -16.68 31.57 -21.52
CA GLU A 213 -15.57 32.23 -20.82
C GLU A 213 -16.03 33.43 -19.96
N SER A 214 -17.32 33.51 -19.62
CA SER A 214 -17.89 34.66 -18.91
C SER A 214 -18.27 34.45 -17.42
N ALA A 215 -17.80 33.37 -16.78
CA ALA A 215 -18.05 33.17 -15.34
C ALA A 215 -17.09 33.97 -14.44
N GLY A 216 -17.54 35.14 -13.96
CA GLY A 216 -16.86 35.95 -12.95
C GLY A 216 -16.81 35.31 -11.55
N PRO A 217 -16.02 35.86 -10.61
CA PRO A 217 -15.74 35.23 -9.33
C PRO A 217 -16.93 35.33 -8.37
N GLY A 218 -17.53 34.18 -8.05
CA GLY A 218 -18.58 34.07 -7.03
C GLY A 218 -18.02 34.30 -5.63
N THR A 219 -18.68 35.17 -4.87
CA THR A 219 -18.47 35.41 -3.43
C THR A 219 -19.16 34.35 -2.58
N PHE A 220 -18.52 33.99 -1.46
CA PHE A 220 -18.92 32.95 -0.49
C PHE A 220 -20.24 33.21 0.24
#